data_AF-J6UC83-F1
#
_entry.id   AF-J6UC83-F1
#
_cell.length_a   1.000
_cell.length_b   1.000
_cell.length_c   1.000
_cell.angle_alpha   90.00
_cell.angle_beta   90.00
_cell.angle_gamma   90.00
#
_symmetry.space_group_name_H-M   'P 1'
#
loop_
_entity.id
_entity.type
_entity.pdbx_description
1 polymer ?
#
loop_
_entity_poly.entity_id
_entity_poly.type
_entity_poly.pdbx_seq_one_letter_code
_entity_poly.pdbx_strand_id
1 'polypeptide(L)'
;MTEPAFDPPLALRDEPVPLRTLDEAAGWLRLHGPGHGHNWEGVLRRLQSASSTAECRDAAAAFRGWLDATGLLVGFAPPDETRAPGTVAGRRD
;
A
#
# COMPACT_ATOMS: atom_id res chain seq x y z
N MET A 1 -4.34 -3.63 -12.06
CA MET A 1 -3.96 -5.05 -11.86
C MET A 1 -4.30 -5.45 -10.44
N THR A 2 -4.94 -6.61 -10.26
CA THR A 2 -5.31 -7.18 -8.94
C THR A 2 -4.22 -8.09 -8.37
N GLU A 3 -3.18 -8.39 -9.15
CA GLU A 3 -2.03 -9.16 -8.67
C GLU A 3 -1.27 -8.36 -7.59
N PRO A 4 -0.72 -9.06 -6.56
CA PRO A 4 0.07 -8.42 -5.52
C PRO A 4 1.29 -7.75 -6.15
N ALA A 5 1.33 -6.42 -6.09
CA ALA A 5 2.41 -5.61 -6.64
C ALA A 5 3.41 -5.19 -5.56
N PHE A 6 2.99 -5.22 -4.30
CA PHE A 6 3.82 -4.95 -3.13
C PHE A 6 4.01 -6.26 -2.35
N ASP A 7 5.20 -6.85 -2.47
CA ASP A 7 5.63 -7.99 -1.68
C ASP A 7 7.00 -7.66 -1.03
N PRO A 8 7.06 -7.41 0.29
CA PRO A 8 5.96 -7.42 1.26
C PRO A 8 4.99 -6.21 1.13
N PRO A 9 3.77 -6.30 1.69
CA PRO A 9 2.78 -5.21 1.69
C PRO A 9 3.28 -3.94 2.38
N LEU A 10 2.77 -2.77 1.94
CA LEU A 10 3.17 -1.48 2.51
C LEU A 10 2.28 -1.09 3.69
N ALA A 11 2.89 -0.80 4.84
CA ALA A 11 2.20 -0.26 6.01
C ALA A 11 2.32 1.28 6.03
N LEU A 12 1.17 1.95 6.06
CA LEU A 12 1.05 3.40 6.09
C LEU A 12 0.72 3.88 7.50
N ARG A 13 1.06 5.13 7.80
CA ARG A 13 0.78 5.74 9.11
C ARG A 13 -0.70 6.01 9.35
N ASP A 14 -1.39 6.41 8.30
CA ASP A 14 -2.79 6.84 8.36
C ASP A 14 -3.76 5.78 7.82
N GLU A 15 -3.27 4.61 7.40
CA GLU A 15 -4.10 3.51 6.92
C GLU A 15 -3.94 2.27 7.81
N PRO A 16 -5.00 1.79 8.46
CA PRO A 16 -4.96 0.56 9.25
C PRO A 16 -4.75 -0.71 8.40
N VAL A 17 -5.03 -0.65 7.10
CA VAL A 17 -4.90 -1.78 6.17
C VAL A 17 -3.66 -1.61 5.29
N PRO A 18 -2.74 -2.58 5.25
CA PRO A 18 -1.57 -2.48 4.38
C PRO A 18 -1.96 -2.64 2.91
N LEU A 19 -1.37 -1.82 2.05
CA LEU A 19 -1.62 -1.85 0.60
C LEU A 19 -0.83 -2.99 -0.05
N ARG A 20 -1.51 -3.81 -0.86
CA ARG A 20 -0.92 -4.99 -1.51
C ARG A 20 -0.89 -4.88 -3.02
N THR A 21 -1.81 -4.11 -3.58
CA THR A 21 -1.98 -3.94 -5.03
C THR A 21 -1.80 -2.50 -5.46
N LEU A 22 -1.46 -2.28 -6.74
CA LEU A 22 -1.39 -0.93 -7.30
C LEU A 22 -2.76 -0.24 -7.32
N ASP A 23 -3.83 -1.02 -7.42
CA ASP A 23 -5.20 -0.50 -7.44
C ASP A 23 -5.59 0.10 -6.08
N GLU A 24 -5.31 -0.64 -4.99
CA GLU A 24 -5.47 -0.13 -3.62
C GLU A 24 -4.62 1.12 -3.40
N ALA A 25 -3.36 1.11 -3.85
CA ALA A 25 -2.49 2.28 -3.74
C ALA A 25 -3.00 3.48 -4.54
N ALA A 26 -3.55 3.27 -5.74
CA ALA A 26 -4.13 4.33 -6.55
C ALA A 26 -5.41 4.90 -5.91
N GLY A 27 -6.28 4.03 -5.38
CA GLY A 27 -7.48 4.44 -4.66
C GLY A 27 -7.15 5.25 -3.41
N TRP A 28 -6.18 4.77 -2.62
CA TRP A 28 -5.70 5.46 -1.43
C TRP A 28 -5.09 6.82 -1.77
N LEU A 29 -4.20 6.87 -2.77
CA LEU A 29 -3.52 8.09 -3.19
C LEU A 29 -4.49 9.12 -3.78
N ARG A 30 -5.56 8.68 -4.44
CA ARG A 30 -6.60 9.59 -4.95
C ARG A 30 -7.37 10.28 -3.83
N LEU A 31 -7.56 9.60 -2.70
CA LEU A 31 -8.29 10.12 -1.54
C LEU A 31 -7.40 11.00 -0.65
N HIS A 32 -6.18 10.54 -0.38
CA HIS A 32 -5.30 11.17 0.61
C HIS A 32 -4.19 12.04 0.00
N GLY A 33 -3.83 11.82 -1.27
CA GLY A 33 -2.76 12.53 -1.98
C GLY A 33 -2.86 14.06 -1.97
N PRO A 34 -4.03 14.69 -2.18
CA PRO A 34 -4.17 16.14 -2.18
C PRO A 34 -3.71 16.85 -0.89
N GLY A 35 -3.66 16.12 0.24
CA GLY A 35 -3.23 16.66 1.53
C GLY A 35 -1.74 16.52 1.85
N HIS A 36 -0.98 15.72 1.08
CA HIS A 36 0.36 15.26 1.46
C HIS A 36 1.51 15.75 0.55
N GLY A 37 1.35 16.92 -0.09
CA GLY A 37 2.45 17.61 -0.77
C GLY A 37 2.42 17.50 -2.30
N HIS A 38 3.52 17.89 -2.95
CA HIS A 38 3.59 17.98 -4.41
C HIS A 38 3.83 16.59 -5.05
N ASN A 39 3.52 16.43 -6.34
CA ASN A 39 3.84 15.24 -7.15
C ASN A 39 2.97 13.97 -6.95
N TRP A 40 1.93 14.01 -6.11
CA TRP A 40 1.01 12.87 -5.93
C TRP A 40 0.27 12.52 -7.23
N GLU A 41 -0.10 13.50 -8.06
CA GLU A 41 -0.75 13.27 -9.36
C GLU A 41 0.15 12.49 -10.33
N GLY A 42 1.45 12.77 -10.30
CA GLY A 42 2.44 12.08 -11.15
C GLY A 42 2.64 10.63 -10.74
N VAL A 43 2.57 10.35 -9.44
CA VAL A 43 2.59 8.98 -8.90
C VAL A 43 1.28 8.25 -9.22
N LEU A 44 0.14 8.91 -9.02
CA LEU A 44 -1.19 8.37 -9.33
C LEU A 44 -1.34 8.02 -10.82
N ARG A 45 -0.77 8.82 -11.72
CA ARG A 45 -0.75 8.50 -13.15
C ARG A 45 0.06 7.24 -13.46
N ARG A 46 1.23 7.08 -12.85
CA ARG A 46 2.06 5.87 -13.03
C ARG A 46 1.35 4.61 -12.53
N LEU A 47 0.71 4.68 -11.36
CA LEU A 47 -0.05 3.57 -10.79
C LEU A 47 -1.21 3.12 -11.70
N GLN A 48 -1.89 4.06 -12.36
CA GLN A 48 -3.00 3.77 -13.27
C GLN A 48 -2.55 3.31 -14.67
N SER A 49 -1.41 3.80 -15.16
CA SER A 49 -0.91 3.44 -16.49
C SER A 49 -0.13 2.12 -16.53
N ALA A 50 0.40 1.66 -15.39
CA ALA A 50 1.21 0.45 -15.34
C ALA A 50 0.45 -0.79 -15.85
N SER A 51 0.87 -1.30 -17.01
CA SER A 51 0.23 -2.44 -17.67
C SER A 51 1.16 -3.64 -17.82
N SER A 52 2.47 -3.46 -17.64
CA SER A 52 3.48 -4.52 -17.66
C SER A 52 4.05 -4.76 -16.26
N THR A 53 4.60 -5.95 -16.00
CA THR A 53 5.28 -6.26 -14.73
C THR A 53 6.42 -5.27 -14.41
N ALA A 54 7.18 -4.85 -15.41
CA ALA A 54 8.25 -3.86 -15.23
C ALA A 54 7.69 -2.49 -14.81
N GLU A 55 6.62 -2.03 -15.45
CA GLU A 55 5.95 -0.78 -15.09
C GLU A 55 5.27 -0.88 -13.72
N CYS A 56 4.75 -2.05 -13.35
CA CYS A 56 4.18 -2.26 -12.03
C CYS A 56 5.23 -2.10 -10.94
N ARG A 57 6.44 -2.63 -11.16
CA ARG A 57 7.58 -2.45 -10.25
C ARG A 57 8.03 -0.99 -10.18
N ASP A 58 8.10 -0.30 -11.32
CA ASP A 58 8.45 1.12 -11.37
C ASP A 58 7.42 1.98 -10.62
N ALA A 59 6.13 1.76 -10.88
CA ALA A 59 5.03 2.47 -10.22
C ALA A 59 5.00 2.19 -8.72
N ALA A 60 5.23 0.93 -8.30
CA ALA A 60 5.37 0.57 -6.90
C ALA A 60 6.54 1.28 -6.22
N ALA A 61 7.70 1.34 -6.88
CA ALA A 61 8.88 2.05 -6.39
C ALA A 61 8.64 3.56 -6.27
N ALA A 62 7.98 4.17 -7.27
CA ALA A 62 7.62 5.58 -7.25
C ALA A 62 6.66 5.90 -6.10
N PHE A 63 5.65 5.05 -5.86
CA PHE A 63 4.72 5.21 -4.75
C PHE A 63 5.43 5.08 -3.39
N ARG A 64 6.28 4.07 -3.22
CA ARG A 64 7.10 3.92 -2.01
C ARG A 64 7.99 5.14 -1.76
N GLY A 65 8.66 5.65 -2.78
CA GLY A 65 9.51 6.85 -2.66
C GLY A 65 8.71 8.09 -2.27
N TRP A 66 7.49 8.23 -2.77
CA TRP A 66 6.60 9.32 -2.37
C TRP A 66 6.13 9.17 -0.92
N LEU A 67 5.80 7.96 -0.46
CA LEU A 67 5.43 7.71 0.93
C LEU A 67 6.57 8.00 1.92
N ASP A 68 7.80 7.63 1.54
CA ASP A 68 9.00 7.92 2.31
C ASP A 68 9.25 9.43 2.40
N ALA A 69 9.19 10.13 1.26
CA ALA A 69 9.39 11.58 1.19
C ALA A 69 8.33 12.40 1.95
N THR A 70 7.12 11.86 2.08
CA THR A 70 6.00 12.49 2.80
C THR A 70 5.92 12.06 4.27
N GLY A 71 6.78 11.14 4.72
CA GLY A 71 6.80 10.62 6.09
C GLY A 71 5.60 9.75 6.45
N LEU A 72 4.90 9.22 5.43
CA LEU A 72 3.71 8.36 5.57
C LEU A 72 4.07 6.88 5.66
N LEU A 73 5.26 6.50 5.19
CA LEU A 73 5.72 5.12 5.25
C LEU A 73 6.11 4.75 6.69
N VAL A 74 5.38 3.79 7.28
CA VAL A 74 5.73 3.21 8.59
C VAL A 74 6.71 2.05 8.41
N GLY A 75 6.55 1.30 7.33
CA GLY A 75 7.41 0.17 7.00
C GLY A 75 6.70 -0.85 6.12
N PHE A 76 7.11 -2.11 6.27
CA PHE A 76 6.48 -3.23 5.59
C PHE A 76 5.61 -3.99 6.58
N ALA A 77 4.37 -4.27 6.19
CA ALA A 77 3.57 -5.20 6.96
C ALA A 77 4.09 -6.63 6.73
N PRO A 78 4.05 -7.50 7.75
CA PRO A 78 4.31 -8.91 7.53
C PRO A 78 3.34 -9.45 6.46
N PRO A 79 3.75 -10.44 5.65
CA PRO A 79 2.80 -11.18 4.83
C PRO A 79 1.71 -11.69 5.77
N ASP A 80 0.46 -11.61 5.32
CA ASP A 80 -0.72 -11.98 6.10
C ASP A 80 -0.71 -13.49 6.40
N GLU A 81 0.09 -13.91 7.37
CA GLU A 81 0.06 -15.25 7.95
C GLU A 81 -1.01 -15.34 9.05
N THR A 82 -1.88 -14.34 9.21
CA THR A 82 -2.82 -14.28 10.33
C THR A 82 -4.18 -13.70 9.94
N ARG A 83 -4.87 -14.42 9.05
CA ARG A 83 -6.29 -14.69 9.26
C ARG A 83 -6.49 -16.15 9.68
N ALA A 84 -5.85 -16.55 10.77
CA ALA A 84 -6.27 -17.77 11.48
C ALA A 84 -7.58 -17.44 12.22
N PRO A 85 -8.72 -18.07 11.88
CA PRO A 85 -9.91 -17.94 12.70
C PRO A 85 -9.71 -18.78 13.97
N GLY A 86 -9.70 -18.13 15.13
CA GLY A 86 -9.90 -18.79 16.42
C GLY A 86 -8.68 -18.80 17.34
N THR A 87 -8.64 -17.83 18.25
CA THR A 87 -8.35 -18.12 19.66
C THR A 87 -9.17 -17.14 20.49
N VAL A 88 -10.48 -17.40 20.57
CA VAL A 88 -11.25 -17.03 21.77
C VAL A 88 -11.05 -18.17 22.78
N ALA A 89 -9.94 -18.15 23.50
CA ALA A 89 -9.85 -18.85 24.78
C ALA A 89 -10.32 -17.80 25.81
N GLY A 90 -11.55 -17.79 26.29
CA GLY A 90 -12.29 -18.97 26.70
C GLY A 90 -11.62 -19.60 27.93
N ARG A 91 -11.37 -18.81 28.98
CA ARG A 91 -11.16 -19.35 30.31
C ARG A 91 -12.00 -18.58 31.32
N ARG A 92 -13.20 -19.11 31.55
CA ARG A 92 -13.85 -19.06 32.86
C ARG A 92 -12.98 -19.88 33.82
N ASP A 93 -12.61 -19.30 34.94
CA ASP A 93 -12.87 -19.89 36.26
C ASP A 93 -13.01 -18.75 37.28
#